data_AF-A0A8H9JFF3-F1
#
_entry.id   AF-A0A8H9JFF3-F1
#
_cell.length_a   1.000
_cell.length_b   1.000
_cell.length_c   1.000
_cell.angle_alpha   90.00
_cell.angle_beta   90.00
_cell.angle_gamma   90.00
#
_symmetry.space_group_name_H-M   'P 1'
#
loop_
_entity.id
_entity.type
_entity.pdbx_description
1 polymer ?
#
loop_
_entity_poly.entity_id
_entity_poly.type
_entity_poly.pdbx_seq_one_letter_code
_entity_poly.pdbx_strand_id
1 'polypeptide(L)'
;MSTKSYERRNEIMAMLREHHELKIADLADRLSVSQGTIRNDLNFLAQNDLVKRRHGGVTLTITRAIADNGFAERARTNVAGKRLIARRAADIVKDGDAIFLDDSTTAYTMIPFLQDRRDLTIVTNGIEAALAAAQMPNVTVVLLGGIVRAKTVSVFGQLSGAALAGLHIKRAFVSCGGFTVRTGFTEADMEIAQLKQKVVEHSEQTIVLVESSKIGVVQITSFAQIQDVTQILTDADVDTATVEQLRAFTTLVVCGEITTTSYARLDPDDRHYRIGFANLGEDRPFAVAVRKSLEAAARSNGRMDIIAGDNQYDSDVAVDVADSLVKSEIDLAIEFHYEERVGPLLLSKFRAANVPVIAVDIPIVGAVYFGVDNYRAGQDGGAALGRWIQRHWKGTIDYLIVIELHASGPIPAVRVQAQLDGLRDVIGPIAPAQIIKLEDRAGRVEGLTPMLIEALSDLPKHSRIAIVSHNDVTVEAVINAAYETKRERHIVCVSAGTGNRRIRDELRRRNSIIASAILFPPEQYGVGLVDLAGRILRGERVPPAVYIEHRLVDASNIDALHPEP
;
A
#
# COMPACT_ATOMS: atom_id res chain seq x y z
N MET A 1 2.21 -11.47 52.42
CA MET A 1 2.89 -10.30 51.77
C MET A 1 1.92 -9.12 51.80
N SER A 2 2.38 -7.91 52.12
CA SER A 2 1.55 -6.70 52.07
C SER A 2 1.06 -6.43 50.63
N THR A 3 -0.24 -6.22 50.43
CA THR A 3 -0.89 -5.92 49.14
C THR A 3 -0.19 -4.78 48.39
N LYS A 4 0.27 -3.76 49.12
CA LYS A 4 1.01 -2.61 48.60
C LYS A 4 2.37 -2.97 47.96
N SER A 5 3.02 -4.05 48.39
CA SER A 5 4.30 -4.47 47.80
C SER A 5 4.12 -5.34 46.56
N TYR A 6 2.99 -6.03 46.42
CA TYR A 6 2.68 -6.79 45.22
C TYR A 6 2.32 -5.85 44.05
N GLU A 7 1.43 -4.89 44.29
CA GLU A 7 1.03 -3.86 43.31
C GLU A 7 2.25 -3.06 42.83
N ARG A 8 3.09 -2.58 43.77
CA ARG A 8 4.30 -1.84 43.42
C ARG A 8 5.29 -2.66 42.59
N ARG A 9 5.44 -3.96 42.84
CA ARG A 9 6.30 -4.83 42.03
C ARG A 9 5.75 -5.05 40.62
N ASN A 10 4.43 -5.17 40.47
CA ASN A 10 3.80 -5.23 39.15
C ASN A 10 3.97 -3.93 38.36
N GLU A 11 3.87 -2.80 39.04
CA GLU A 11 4.05 -1.47 38.44
C GLU A 11 5.51 -1.24 37.99
N ILE A 12 6.50 -1.65 38.82
CA ILE A 12 7.92 -1.68 38.43
C ILE A 12 8.12 -2.53 37.16
N MET A 13 7.49 -3.70 37.08
CA MET A 13 7.58 -4.58 35.91
C MET A 13 6.93 -3.98 34.66
N ALA A 14 5.80 -3.27 34.81
CA ALA A 14 5.14 -2.56 33.72
C ALA A 14 6.02 -1.43 33.17
N MET A 15 6.57 -0.58 34.04
CA MET A 15 7.48 0.50 33.65
C MET A 15 8.75 -0.04 32.97
N LEU A 16 9.28 -1.17 33.45
CA LEU A 16 10.45 -1.79 32.83
C LEU A 16 10.16 -2.43 31.46
N ARG A 17 8.92 -2.88 31.20
CA ARG A 17 8.52 -3.38 29.86
C ARG A 17 8.50 -2.26 28.82
N GLU A 18 8.17 -1.03 29.23
CA GLU A 18 8.10 0.14 28.37
C GLU A 18 9.47 0.77 28.10
N HIS A 19 10.33 0.87 29.13
CA HIS A 19 11.59 1.63 29.04
C HIS A 19 12.86 0.77 28.99
N HIS A 20 12.76 -0.55 29.13
CA HIS A 20 13.83 -1.57 29.11
C HIS A 20 14.93 -1.45 30.20
N GLU A 21 15.30 -0.25 30.61
CA GLU A 21 16.25 0.06 31.68
C GLU A 21 15.77 1.28 32.47
N LEU A 22 15.79 1.20 33.81
CA LEU A 22 15.41 2.30 34.69
C LEU A 22 16.40 2.45 35.83
N LYS A 23 16.68 3.69 36.24
CA LYS A 23 17.50 3.94 37.43
C LYS A 23 16.68 3.76 38.70
N ILE A 24 17.36 3.38 39.78
CA ILE A 24 16.72 3.19 41.09
C ILE A 24 16.14 4.52 41.61
N ALA A 25 16.79 5.64 41.32
CA ALA A 25 16.30 6.97 41.67
C ALA A 25 14.98 7.29 40.94
N ASP A 26 14.94 7.08 39.62
CA ASP A 26 13.74 7.36 38.82
C ASP A 26 12.53 6.51 39.23
N LEU A 27 12.77 5.24 39.56
CA LEU A 27 11.73 4.34 40.11
C LEU A 27 11.23 4.80 41.49
N ALA A 28 12.14 5.29 42.33
CA ALA A 28 11.81 5.80 43.66
C ALA A 28 10.94 7.06 43.57
N ASP A 29 11.29 7.96 42.65
CA ASP A 29 10.57 9.22 42.42
C ASP A 29 9.19 8.95 41.81
N ARG A 30 9.10 8.13 40.75
CA ARG A 30 7.82 7.81 40.07
C ARG A 30 6.84 7.08 40.98
N LEU A 31 7.33 6.19 41.84
CA LEU A 31 6.49 5.41 42.76
C LEU A 31 6.37 6.05 44.14
N SER A 32 6.94 7.24 44.34
CA SER A 32 6.92 8.01 45.59
C SER A 32 7.34 7.18 46.83
N VAL A 33 8.44 6.43 46.72
CA VAL A 33 9.00 5.58 47.79
C VAL A 33 10.51 5.79 47.94
N SER A 34 11.09 5.34 49.06
CA SER A 34 12.54 5.43 49.25
C SER A 34 13.30 4.52 48.28
N GLN A 35 14.51 4.91 47.88
CA GLN A 35 15.40 4.04 47.11
C GLN A 35 15.69 2.70 47.83
N GLY A 36 15.66 2.69 49.17
CA GLY A 36 15.80 1.46 49.96
C GLY A 36 14.63 0.49 49.74
N THR A 37 13.41 1.01 49.61
CA THR A 37 12.21 0.24 49.29
C THR A 37 12.29 -0.37 47.90
N ILE A 38 12.67 0.44 46.89
CA ILE A 38 12.91 -0.06 45.53
C ILE A 38 14.02 -1.11 45.53
N ARG A 39 15.10 -0.92 46.29
CA ARG A 39 16.16 -1.94 46.39
C ARG A 39 15.63 -3.26 46.93
N ASN A 40 14.72 -3.25 47.91
CA ASN A 40 14.12 -4.48 48.43
C ASN A 40 13.18 -5.15 47.43
N ASP A 41 12.36 -4.38 46.71
CA ASP A 41 11.48 -4.91 45.67
C ASP A 41 12.27 -5.49 44.49
N LEU A 42 13.34 -4.81 44.07
CA LEU A 42 14.24 -5.32 43.04
C LEU A 42 15.06 -6.52 43.50
N ASN A 43 15.42 -6.62 44.79
CA ASN A 43 16.05 -7.83 45.34
C ASN A 43 15.11 -9.02 45.23
N PHE A 44 13.83 -8.82 45.56
CA PHE A 44 12.83 -9.87 45.41
C PHE A 44 12.65 -10.27 43.94
N LEU A 45 12.50 -9.30 43.03
CA LEU A 45 12.34 -9.59 41.60
C LEU A 45 13.59 -10.27 41.00
N ALA A 46 14.79 -9.91 41.48
CA ALA A 46 16.03 -10.53 41.06
C ALA A 46 16.20 -11.97 41.59
N GLN A 47 15.77 -12.24 42.83
CA GLN A 47 15.72 -13.60 43.38
C GLN A 47 14.76 -14.53 42.64
N ASN A 48 13.82 -13.98 41.86
CA ASN A 48 12.88 -14.73 41.04
C ASN A 48 13.23 -14.65 39.54
N ASP A 49 14.45 -14.25 39.18
CA ASP A 49 14.94 -14.13 37.81
C ASP A 49 14.09 -13.26 36.88
N LEU A 50 13.38 -12.26 37.42
CA LEU A 50 12.54 -11.34 36.64
C LEU A 50 13.28 -10.05 36.23
N VAL A 51 14.30 -9.66 36.98
CA VAL A 51 15.11 -8.45 36.72
C VAL A 51 16.60 -8.69 37.00
N LYS A 52 17.47 -8.01 36.24
CA LYS A 52 18.92 -8.00 36.44
C LYS A 52 19.37 -6.60 36.85
N ARG A 53 20.11 -6.53 37.96
CA ARG A 53 20.67 -5.28 38.47
C ARG A 53 21.91 -4.86 37.70
N ARG A 54 22.03 -3.55 37.44
CA ARG A 54 23.26 -2.90 36.97
C ARG A 54 23.67 -1.82 37.97
N HIS A 55 24.87 -1.27 37.82
CA HIS A 55 25.36 -0.23 38.73
C HIS A 55 24.45 1.00 38.64
N GLY A 56 23.64 1.24 39.69
CA GLY A 56 22.69 2.36 39.77
C GLY A 56 21.32 2.15 39.11
N GLY A 57 21.05 0.99 38.52
CA GLY A 57 19.82 0.74 37.74
C GLY A 57 19.38 -0.72 37.69
N VAL A 58 18.29 -0.95 36.97
CA VAL A 58 17.70 -2.27 36.80
C VAL A 58 17.14 -2.45 35.40
N THR A 59 17.32 -3.65 34.88
CA THR A 59 16.86 -4.09 33.56
C THR A 59 15.98 -5.32 33.74
N LEU A 60 15.03 -5.56 32.85
CA LEU A 60 14.31 -6.84 32.85
C LEU A 60 15.31 -7.99 32.61
N THR A 61 15.15 -9.06 33.37
CA THR A 61 15.60 -10.37 32.92
C THR A 61 14.58 -10.80 31.89
N ILE A 62 14.69 -10.22 30.70
CA ILE A 62 14.24 -10.94 29.53
C ILE A 62 15.08 -12.21 29.58
N THR A 63 14.46 -13.38 29.41
CA THR A 63 15.15 -14.63 29.11
C THR A 63 15.82 -14.46 27.75
N ARG A 64 16.87 -13.63 27.72
CA ARG A 64 17.70 -13.22 26.59
C ARG A 64 18.75 -14.27 26.32
N ALA A 65 18.49 -15.53 26.66
CA ALA A 65 19.25 -16.65 26.11
C ALA A 65 19.13 -16.70 24.55
N ILE A 66 18.21 -15.90 23.98
CA ILE A 66 18.01 -15.72 22.54
C ILE A 66 18.61 -14.39 22.02
N ALA A 67 19.08 -13.45 22.86
CA ALA A 67 19.54 -12.14 22.34
C ALA A 67 20.98 -12.09 21.80
N ASP A 68 21.79 -13.12 22.03
CA ASP A 68 23.09 -13.32 21.37
C ASP A 68 23.02 -14.49 20.39
N ASN A 69 22.01 -14.49 19.51
CA ASN A 69 21.90 -15.48 18.45
C ASN A 69 22.22 -14.89 17.08
N GLY A 70 22.49 -15.78 16.13
CA GLY A 70 22.75 -15.38 14.75
C GLY A 70 21.56 -14.70 14.06
N PHE A 71 20.34 -14.79 14.59
CA PHE A 71 19.18 -14.08 14.04
C PHE A 71 19.29 -12.57 14.28
N ALA A 72 19.52 -12.15 15.53
CA ALA A 72 19.62 -10.73 15.88
C ALA A 72 20.78 -10.03 15.16
N GLU A 73 21.90 -10.74 14.96
CA GLU A 73 23.03 -10.25 14.16
C GLU A 73 22.64 -10.06 12.68
N ARG A 74 22.06 -11.10 12.06
CA ARG A 74 21.57 -11.03 10.66
C ARG A 74 20.44 -10.03 10.46
N ALA A 75 19.68 -9.70 11.51
CA ALA A 75 18.62 -8.70 11.44
C ALA A 75 19.18 -7.28 11.38
N ARG A 76 20.42 -7.06 11.86
CA ARG A 76 21.11 -5.77 11.84
C ARG A 76 22.00 -5.56 10.60
N THR A 77 22.29 -6.61 9.85
CA THR A 77 23.03 -6.49 8.58
C THR A 77 22.11 -6.04 7.45
N ASN A 78 22.59 -5.16 6.58
CA ASN A 78 21.88 -4.71 5.37
C ASN A 78 20.37 -4.40 5.60
N VAL A 79 20.07 -3.63 6.65
CA VAL A 79 18.68 -3.32 7.04
C VAL A 79 17.95 -2.58 5.92
N ALA A 80 18.64 -1.66 5.23
CA ALA A 80 18.07 -0.88 4.13
C ALA A 80 17.62 -1.80 2.97
N GLY A 81 18.52 -2.65 2.45
CA GLY A 81 18.19 -3.59 1.37
C GLY A 81 17.05 -4.54 1.74
N LYS A 82 17.09 -5.11 2.96
CA LYS A 82 16.00 -5.96 3.46
C LYS A 82 14.66 -5.24 3.51
N ARG A 83 14.64 -3.98 3.95
CA ARG A 83 13.43 -3.18 4.03
C ARG A 83 12.85 -2.90 2.65
N LEU A 84 13.69 -2.59 1.66
CA LEU A 84 13.27 -2.36 0.28
C LEU A 84 12.64 -3.61 -0.34
N ILE A 85 13.33 -4.75 -0.22
CA ILE A 85 12.85 -6.06 -0.68
C ILE A 85 11.54 -6.42 0.02
N ALA A 86 11.49 -6.29 1.34
CA ALA A 86 10.33 -6.68 2.15
C ALA A 86 9.08 -5.84 1.84
N ARG A 87 9.24 -4.52 1.62
CA ARG A 87 8.15 -3.64 1.20
C ARG A 87 7.55 -4.12 -0.12
N ARG A 88 8.39 -4.41 -1.12
CA ARG A 88 7.93 -4.94 -2.43
C ARG A 88 7.38 -6.35 -2.34
N ALA A 89 7.88 -7.19 -1.46
CA ALA A 89 7.32 -8.53 -1.23
C ALA A 89 5.90 -8.46 -0.64
N ALA A 90 5.65 -7.55 0.32
CA ALA A 90 4.34 -7.36 0.93
C ALA A 90 3.27 -6.84 -0.05
N ASP A 91 3.68 -6.22 -1.16
CA ASP A 91 2.78 -5.76 -2.21
C ASP A 91 2.11 -6.91 -2.99
N ILE A 92 2.75 -8.08 -3.01
CA ILE A 92 2.30 -9.29 -3.70
C ILE A 92 1.20 -10.00 -2.89
N VAL A 93 1.20 -9.80 -1.56
CA VAL A 93 0.21 -10.37 -0.63
C VAL A 93 -1.13 -9.67 -0.79
N LYS A 94 -2.22 -10.45 -0.81
CA LYS A 94 -3.61 -10.00 -0.90
C LYS A 94 -4.36 -10.36 0.39
N ASP A 95 -5.47 -9.67 0.61
CA ASP A 95 -6.43 -10.05 1.66
C ASP A 95 -6.92 -11.49 1.43
N GLY A 96 -7.09 -12.26 2.51
CA GLY A 96 -7.53 -13.66 2.47
C GLY A 96 -6.45 -14.69 2.11
N ASP A 97 -5.21 -14.27 1.83
CA ASP A 97 -4.14 -15.20 1.51
C ASP A 97 -3.73 -16.07 2.72
N ALA A 98 -3.31 -17.31 2.44
CA ALA A 98 -2.43 -18.07 3.32
C ALA A 98 -1.00 -18.00 2.77
N ILE A 99 -0.09 -17.35 3.49
CA ILE A 99 1.31 -17.17 3.09
C ILE A 99 2.26 -17.93 4.00
N PHE A 100 3.41 -18.33 3.45
CA PHE A 100 4.53 -18.86 4.23
C PHE A 100 5.65 -17.82 4.34
N LEU A 101 6.12 -17.54 5.56
CA LEU A 101 7.33 -16.75 5.82
C LEU A 101 8.38 -17.67 6.44
N ASP A 102 9.54 -17.81 5.80
CA ASP A 102 10.63 -18.62 6.37
C ASP A 102 11.27 -17.96 7.60
N ASP A 103 12.26 -18.63 8.20
CA ASP A 103 13.00 -18.15 9.37
C ASP A 103 14.07 -17.09 9.05
N SER A 104 14.03 -16.50 7.85
CA SER A 104 14.98 -15.48 7.45
C SER A 104 14.63 -14.10 8.01
N THR A 105 15.66 -13.28 8.21
CA THR A 105 15.49 -11.90 8.67
C THR A 105 14.89 -11.00 7.58
N THR A 106 15.03 -11.36 6.31
CA THR A 106 14.40 -10.67 5.18
C THR A 106 12.89 -10.93 5.14
N ALA A 107 12.44 -12.18 5.28
CA ALA A 107 11.01 -12.51 5.37
C ALA A 107 10.37 -11.90 6.64
N TYR A 108 11.08 -11.94 7.77
CA TYR A 108 10.67 -11.26 9.01
C TYR A 108 10.40 -9.75 8.80
N THR A 109 11.24 -9.08 7.99
CA THR A 109 11.13 -7.64 7.73
C THR A 109 9.86 -7.27 6.94
N MET A 110 9.13 -8.26 6.38
CA MET A 110 7.84 -8.02 5.72
C MET A 110 6.72 -7.68 6.70
N ILE A 111 6.78 -8.18 7.94
CA ILE A 111 5.67 -8.14 8.90
C ILE A 111 5.10 -6.72 9.11
N PRO A 112 5.92 -5.66 9.30
CA PRO A 112 5.40 -4.29 9.44
C PRO A 112 4.62 -3.79 8.22
N PHE A 113 4.88 -4.31 7.02
CA PHE A 113 4.20 -3.93 5.78
C PHE A 113 2.94 -4.75 5.50
N LEU A 114 2.60 -5.71 6.37
CA LEU A 114 1.42 -6.56 6.26
C LEU A 114 0.29 -6.12 7.21
N GLN A 115 0.47 -5.04 7.98
CA GLN A 115 -0.45 -4.61 9.05
C GLN A 115 -1.87 -4.31 8.54
N ASP A 116 -1.97 -3.79 7.32
CA ASP A 116 -3.25 -3.40 6.71
C ASP A 116 -3.94 -4.56 5.96
N ARG A 117 -3.35 -5.76 5.92
CA ARG A 117 -3.96 -6.94 5.29
C ARG A 117 -5.06 -7.53 6.17
N ARG A 118 -6.12 -8.03 5.52
CA ARG A 118 -7.26 -8.67 6.19
C ARG A 118 -7.31 -10.15 5.91
N ASP A 119 -7.85 -10.90 6.86
CA ASP A 119 -8.04 -12.36 6.79
C ASP A 119 -6.78 -13.12 6.36
N LEU A 120 -5.62 -12.60 6.75
CA LEU A 120 -4.33 -13.13 6.35
C LEU A 120 -3.95 -14.27 7.29
N THR A 121 -3.58 -15.42 6.73
CA THR A 121 -2.96 -16.51 7.49
C THR A 121 -1.46 -16.53 7.22
N ILE A 122 -0.64 -16.33 8.26
CA ILE A 122 0.81 -16.43 8.18
C ILE A 122 1.24 -17.77 8.78
N VAL A 123 1.72 -18.66 7.91
CA VAL A 123 2.43 -19.88 8.28
C VAL A 123 3.91 -19.57 8.38
N THR A 124 4.59 -19.96 9.44
CA THR A 124 6.03 -19.73 9.57
C THR A 124 6.71 -20.81 10.39
N ASN A 125 7.98 -21.06 10.12
CA ASN A 125 8.86 -21.83 10.99
C ASN A 125 9.76 -20.93 11.86
N GLY A 126 9.71 -19.61 11.70
CA GLY A 126 10.48 -18.64 12.48
C GLY A 126 9.69 -18.18 13.70
N ILE A 127 10.25 -18.37 14.90
CA ILE A 127 9.61 -17.98 16.17
C ILE A 127 9.50 -16.45 16.26
N GLU A 128 10.53 -15.72 15.85
CA GLU A 128 10.52 -14.24 15.85
C GLU A 128 9.45 -13.68 14.91
N ALA A 129 9.30 -14.30 13.73
CA ALA A 129 8.24 -13.96 12.79
C ALA A 129 6.85 -14.27 13.36
N ALA A 130 6.67 -15.43 14.00
CA ALA A 130 5.41 -15.79 14.64
C ALA A 130 5.03 -14.83 15.77
N LEU A 131 5.99 -14.49 16.64
CA LEU A 131 5.76 -13.56 17.76
C LEU A 131 5.39 -12.17 17.27
N ALA A 132 6.07 -11.65 16.26
CA ALA A 132 5.79 -10.34 15.68
C ALA A 132 4.44 -10.32 14.95
N ALA A 133 4.15 -11.35 14.14
CA ALA A 133 2.87 -11.46 13.44
C ALA A 133 1.68 -11.63 14.39
N ALA A 134 1.87 -12.31 15.53
CA ALA A 134 0.81 -12.51 16.53
C ALA A 134 0.38 -11.21 17.25
N GLN A 135 1.13 -10.12 17.10
CA GLN A 135 0.72 -8.79 17.58
C GLN A 135 -0.24 -8.08 16.60
N MET A 136 -0.45 -8.61 15.40
CA MET A 136 -1.32 -8.01 14.39
C MET A 136 -2.78 -8.45 14.61
N PRO A 137 -3.75 -7.52 14.65
CA PRO A 137 -5.13 -7.84 15.02
C PRO A 137 -5.89 -8.68 13.97
N ASN A 138 -5.50 -8.63 12.69
CA ASN A 138 -6.23 -9.24 11.58
C ASN A 138 -5.48 -10.43 10.94
N VAL A 139 -4.61 -11.09 11.70
CA VAL A 139 -3.76 -12.17 11.20
C VAL A 139 -3.93 -13.43 12.03
N THR A 140 -4.13 -14.56 11.34
CA THR A 140 -4.00 -15.89 11.95
C THR A 140 -2.56 -16.36 11.79
N VAL A 141 -1.89 -16.70 12.89
CA VAL A 141 -0.50 -17.19 12.86
C VAL A 141 -0.45 -18.70 13.10
N VAL A 142 0.15 -19.43 12.17
CA VAL A 142 0.44 -20.85 12.28
C VAL A 142 1.95 -21.04 12.39
N LEU A 143 2.44 -21.27 13.62
CA LEU A 143 3.83 -21.66 13.85
C LEU A 143 3.97 -23.17 13.63
N LEU A 144 4.82 -23.58 12.69
CA LEU A 144 5.11 -25.00 12.48
C LEU A 144 5.79 -25.59 13.72
N GLY A 145 5.27 -26.71 14.23
CA GLY A 145 5.85 -27.45 15.37
C GLY A 145 7.04 -28.34 14.97
N GLY A 146 7.87 -28.75 15.94
CA GLY A 146 9.11 -29.50 15.70
C GLY A 146 10.22 -29.19 16.71
N ILE A 147 11.48 -29.35 16.30
CA ILE A 147 12.66 -29.10 17.13
C ILE A 147 13.06 -27.62 17.02
N VAL A 148 13.29 -26.96 18.16
CA VAL A 148 13.69 -25.54 18.20
C VAL A 148 15.22 -25.41 18.19
N ARG A 149 15.77 -24.55 17.32
CA ARG A 149 17.19 -24.20 17.32
C ARG A 149 17.43 -22.80 17.83
N ALA A 150 18.27 -22.67 18.85
CA ALA A 150 18.58 -21.36 19.45
C ALA A 150 19.27 -20.37 18.50
N LYS A 151 20.12 -20.85 17.57
CA LYS A 151 20.90 -20.00 16.65
C LYS A 151 20.05 -19.28 15.58
N THR A 152 19.01 -19.94 15.09
CA THR A 152 18.10 -19.43 14.05
C THR A 152 16.73 -19.03 14.60
N VAL A 153 16.42 -19.42 15.84
CA VAL A 153 15.10 -19.24 16.48
C VAL A 153 13.98 -19.82 15.63
N SER A 154 14.22 -21.00 15.08
CA SER A 154 13.29 -21.63 14.15
C SER A 154 13.04 -23.09 14.48
N VAL A 155 11.93 -23.59 13.92
CA VAL A 155 11.42 -24.93 14.12
C VAL A 155 11.66 -25.78 12.87
N PHE A 156 12.18 -26.99 13.06
CA PHE A 156 12.51 -27.91 11.96
C PHE A 156 12.23 -29.37 12.35
N GLY A 157 12.40 -30.27 11.39
CA GLY A 157 12.26 -31.72 11.56
C GLY A 157 11.03 -32.33 10.88
N GLN A 158 10.87 -33.65 11.01
CA GLN A 158 9.84 -34.41 10.30
C GLN A 158 8.41 -33.94 10.61
N LEU A 159 8.16 -33.49 11.84
CA LEU A 159 6.85 -32.97 12.27
C LEU A 159 6.46 -31.70 11.50
N SER A 160 7.39 -30.78 11.26
CA SER A 160 7.14 -29.54 10.50
C SER A 160 6.82 -29.85 9.04
N GLY A 161 7.55 -30.81 8.45
CA GLY A 161 7.34 -31.22 7.06
C GLY A 161 6.01 -31.95 6.81
N ALA A 162 5.53 -32.75 7.77
CA ALA A 162 4.24 -33.42 7.65
C ALA A 162 3.06 -32.44 7.79
N ALA A 163 3.19 -31.43 8.64
CA ALA A 163 2.18 -30.38 8.77
C ALA A 163 2.02 -29.56 7.48
N LEU A 164 3.14 -29.25 6.80
CA LEU A 164 3.12 -28.53 5.51
C LEU A 164 2.31 -29.24 4.42
N ALA A 165 2.34 -30.57 4.37
CA ALA A 165 1.63 -31.34 3.34
C ALA A 165 0.10 -31.18 3.40
N GLY A 166 -0.45 -30.81 4.57
CA GLY A 166 -1.87 -30.55 4.75
C GLY A 166 -2.26 -29.08 4.58
N LEU A 167 -1.32 -28.19 4.28
CA LEU A 167 -1.55 -26.75 4.14
C LEU A 167 -1.50 -26.36 2.67
N HIS A 168 -2.47 -25.56 2.23
CA HIS A 168 -2.46 -24.94 0.91
C HIS A 168 -1.87 -23.53 1.01
N ILE A 169 -0.56 -23.42 0.80
CA ILE A 169 0.15 -22.14 0.84
C ILE A 169 -0.02 -21.45 -0.52
N LYS A 170 -0.65 -20.28 -0.51
CA LYS A 170 -0.84 -19.48 -1.72
C LYS A 170 0.49 -18.91 -2.22
N ARG A 171 1.30 -18.41 -1.29
CA ARG A 171 2.59 -17.76 -1.58
C ARG A 171 3.60 -18.05 -0.50
N ALA A 172 4.77 -18.56 -0.86
CA ALA A 172 5.91 -18.66 0.04
C ALA A 172 6.93 -17.56 -0.23
N PHE A 173 7.35 -16.89 0.84
CA PHE A 173 8.45 -15.94 0.85
C PHE A 173 9.63 -16.57 1.58
N VAL A 174 10.65 -16.92 0.81
CA VAL A 174 11.83 -17.64 1.30
C VAL A 174 13.09 -16.86 0.97
N SER A 175 14.09 -16.89 1.86
CA SER A 175 15.44 -16.40 1.55
C SER A 175 16.40 -17.57 1.39
N CYS A 176 17.67 -17.27 1.15
CA CYS A 176 18.74 -18.26 1.09
C CYS A 176 20.00 -17.75 1.83
N GLY A 177 20.95 -18.66 2.07
CA GLY A 177 22.30 -18.32 2.54
C GLY A 177 23.28 -18.04 1.41
N GLY A 178 22.97 -18.48 0.19
CA GLY A 178 23.74 -18.20 -1.03
C GLY A 178 22.99 -18.66 -2.27
N PHE A 179 23.26 -18.04 -3.41
CA PHE A 179 22.63 -18.38 -4.68
C PHE A 179 23.60 -18.25 -5.86
N THR A 180 23.55 -19.23 -6.77
CA THR A 180 24.14 -19.12 -8.12
C THR A 180 23.20 -19.76 -9.13
N VAL A 181 23.19 -19.29 -10.38
CA VAL A 181 22.33 -19.86 -11.43
C VAL A 181 22.60 -21.36 -11.66
N ARG A 182 23.85 -21.81 -11.49
CA ARG A 182 24.23 -23.21 -11.70
C ARG A 182 23.81 -24.11 -10.54
N THR A 183 23.99 -23.68 -9.30
CA THR A 183 23.76 -24.52 -8.12
C THR A 183 22.33 -24.37 -7.58
N GLY A 184 21.67 -23.26 -7.88
CA GLY A 184 20.37 -22.90 -7.31
C GLY A 184 20.51 -22.15 -5.98
N PHE A 185 19.43 -22.16 -5.20
CA PHE A 185 19.36 -21.53 -3.88
C PHE A 185 19.88 -22.48 -2.82
N THR A 186 20.82 -22.00 -2.00
CA THR A 186 21.59 -22.83 -1.07
C THR A 186 21.50 -22.34 0.37
N GLU A 187 21.62 -23.29 1.30
CA GLU A 187 21.63 -23.07 2.74
C GLU A 187 22.83 -23.76 3.40
N ALA A 188 23.28 -23.18 4.52
CA ALA A 188 24.37 -23.75 5.32
C ALA A 188 23.90 -24.96 6.13
N ASP A 189 22.60 -25.11 6.34
CA ASP A 189 22.01 -26.15 7.17
C ASP A 189 21.10 -27.09 6.37
N MET A 190 21.35 -28.39 6.50
CA MET A 190 20.63 -29.43 5.76
C MET A 190 19.15 -29.55 6.16
N GLU A 191 18.80 -29.35 7.43
CA GLU A 191 17.42 -29.50 7.88
C GLU A 191 16.58 -28.28 7.47
N ILE A 192 17.17 -27.09 7.47
CA ILE A 192 16.54 -25.87 6.94
C ILE A 192 16.30 -26.02 5.43
N ALA A 193 17.30 -26.49 4.69
CA ALA A 193 17.16 -26.72 3.25
C ALA A 193 16.05 -27.72 2.93
N GLN A 194 15.97 -28.84 3.66
CA GLN A 194 14.91 -29.84 3.49
C GLN A 194 13.51 -29.28 3.75
N LEU A 195 13.37 -28.42 4.77
CA LEU A 195 12.10 -27.76 5.03
C LEU A 195 11.73 -26.80 3.90
N LYS A 196 12.68 -25.97 3.45
CA LYS A 196 12.47 -25.03 2.34
C LYS A 196 12.13 -25.73 1.03
N GLN A 197 12.76 -26.86 0.75
CA GLN A 197 12.42 -27.68 -0.41
C GLN A 197 10.95 -28.11 -0.37
N LYS A 198 10.45 -28.59 0.78
CA LYS A 198 9.03 -28.94 0.95
C LYS A 198 8.11 -27.73 0.81
N VAL A 199 8.53 -26.57 1.31
CA VAL A 199 7.78 -25.31 1.14
C VAL A 199 7.64 -24.97 -0.34
N VAL A 200 8.72 -25.06 -1.11
CA VAL A 200 8.71 -24.83 -2.56
C VAL A 200 7.75 -25.79 -3.25
N GLU A 201 7.79 -27.09 -2.88
CA GLU A 201 6.93 -28.13 -3.45
C GLU A 201 5.42 -27.94 -3.14
N HIS A 202 5.06 -27.36 -1.99
CA HIS A 202 3.67 -27.24 -1.51
C HIS A 202 3.10 -25.82 -1.63
N SER A 203 3.82 -24.90 -2.27
CA SER A 203 3.36 -23.52 -2.47
C SER A 203 2.96 -23.29 -3.91
N GLU A 204 1.82 -22.63 -4.15
CA GLU A 204 1.41 -22.28 -5.52
C GLU A 204 2.39 -21.31 -6.19
N GLN A 205 2.96 -20.39 -5.41
CA GLN A 205 3.98 -19.44 -5.86
C GLN A 205 5.10 -19.35 -4.83
N THR A 206 6.34 -19.39 -5.30
CA THR A 206 7.51 -19.19 -4.45
C THR A 206 8.25 -17.93 -4.88
N ILE A 207 8.34 -16.98 -3.95
CA ILE A 207 8.99 -15.70 -4.10
C ILE A 207 10.28 -15.74 -3.28
N VAL A 208 11.43 -15.64 -3.95
CA VAL A 208 12.73 -15.62 -3.27
C VAL A 208 13.16 -14.19 -2.97
N LEU A 209 13.48 -13.94 -1.70
CA LEU A 209 14.01 -12.68 -1.20
C LEU A 209 15.52 -12.82 -1.01
N VAL A 210 16.31 -12.35 -1.96
CA VAL A 210 17.76 -12.52 -1.98
C VAL A 210 18.47 -11.19 -2.06
N GLU A 211 19.32 -10.91 -1.08
CA GLU A 211 20.19 -9.73 -1.11
C GLU A 211 21.33 -9.95 -2.11
N SER A 212 21.77 -8.90 -2.80
CA SER A 212 22.84 -8.93 -3.80
C SER A 212 24.12 -9.61 -3.27
N SER A 213 24.48 -9.34 -2.01
CA SER A 213 25.63 -9.94 -1.31
C SER A 213 25.61 -11.48 -1.20
N LYS A 214 24.45 -12.13 -1.45
CA LYS A 214 24.30 -13.59 -1.44
C LYS A 214 24.36 -14.20 -2.83
N ILE A 215 24.37 -13.38 -3.88
CA ILE A 215 24.51 -13.84 -5.26
C ILE A 215 25.99 -14.15 -5.54
N GLY A 216 26.27 -15.26 -6.21
CA GLY A 216 27.62 -15.78 -6.42
C GLY A 216 28.13 -16.66 -5.26
N VAL A 217 27.38 -16.74 -4.16
CA VAL A 217 27.76 -17.52 -2.96
C VAL A 217 27.13 -18.92 -3.02
N VAL A 218 27.87 -19.94 -2.63
CA VAL A 218 27.38 -21.32 -2.52
C VAL A 218 27.53 -21.80 -1.09
N GLN A 219 26.43 -22.27 -0.51
CA GLN A 219 26.40 -22.92 0.79
C GLN A 219 26.40 -24.45 0.64
N ILE A 220 26.32 -25.18 1.76
CA ILE A 220 26.54 -26.63 1.84
C ILE A 220 25.51 -27.43 1.05
N THR A 221 24.26 -27.00 1.00
CA THR A 221 23.18 -27.77 0.37
C THR A 221 22.21 -26.88 -0.39
N SER A 222 21.59 -27.41 -1.45
CA SER A 222 20.59 -26.70 -2.26
C SER A 222 19.18 -27.08 -1.83
N PHE A 223 18.22 -26.16 -1.92
CA PHE A 223 16.80 -26.43 -1.64
C PHE A 223 15.87 -26.20 -2.83
N ALA A 224 16.29 -25.42 -3.83
CA ALA A 224 15.52 -25.16 -5.04
C ALA A 224 16.45 -24.70 -6.16
N GLN A 225 16.06 -24.95 -7.40
CA GLN A 225 16.64 -24.36 -8.61
C GLN A 225 15.88 -23.09 -9.02
N ILE A 226 16.46 -22.31 -9.93
CA ILE A 226 15.83 -21.06 -10.39
C ILE A 226 14.50 -21.29 -11.12
N GLN A 227 14.36 -22.42 -11.80
CA GLN A 227 13.12 -22.81 -12.47
C GLN A 227 11.99 -23.20 -11.51
N ASP A 228 12.32 -23.52 -10.26
CA ASP A 228 11.34 -23.94 -9.25
C ASP A 228 10.69 -22.72 -8.57
N VAL A 229 11.13 -21.50 -8.89
CA VAL A 229 10.67 -20.26 -8.24
C VAL A 229 9.96 -19.33 -9.21
N THR A 230 8.90 -18.68 -8.72
CA THR A 230 8.03 -17.81 -9.51
C THR A 230 8.65 -16.45 -9.75
N GLN A 231 9.35 -15.91 -8.75
CA GLN A 231 9.88 -14.56 -8.79
C GLN A 231 11.06 -14.40 -7.82
N ILE A 232 12.01 -13.54 -8.18
CA ILE A 232 13.13 -13.13 -7.32
C ILE A 232 13.02 -11.64 -7.03
N LEU A 233 13.14 -11.25 -5.76
CA LEU A 233 13.30 -9.87 -5.32
C LEU A 233 14.70 -9.68 -4.74
N THR A 234 15.41 -8.67 -5.22
CA THR A 234 16.76 -8.31 -4.77
C THR A 234 16.92 -6.80 -4.60
N ASP A 235 18.01 -6.37 -3.97
CA ASP A 235 18.36 -4.96 -3.81
C ASP A 235 19.13 -4.42 -5.01
N ALA A 236 19.26 -3.10 -5.11
CA ALA A 236 19.85 -2.42 -6.25
C ALA A 236 21.37 -2.56 -6.41
N ASP A 237 22.09 -3.19 -5.47
CA ASP A 237 23.53 -3.39 -5.58
C ASP A 237 23.91 -4.60 -6.46
N VAL A 238 22.92 -5.28 -7.05
CA VAL A 238 23.14 -6.34 -8.04
C VAL A 238 23.69 -5.78 -9.36
N ASP A 239 24.71 -6.42 -9.94
CA ASP A 239 25.30 -5.98 -11.20
C ASP A 239 24.43 -6.31 -12.43
N THR A 240 24.58 -5.52 -13.49
CA THR A 240 23.78 -5.66 -14.72
C THR A 240 23.93 -7.02 -15.38
N ALA A 241 25.11 -7.64 -15.36
CA ALA A 241 25.31 -8.95 -15.99
C ALA A 241 24.53 -10.04 -15.24
N THR A 242 24.51 -9.97 -13.91
CA THR A 242 23.67 -10.82 -13.07
C THR A 242 22.18 -10.60 -13.35
N VAL A 243 21.72 -9.35 -13.46
CA VAL A 243 20.32 -9.03 -13.79
C VAL A 243 19.90 -9.67 -15.12
N GLU A 244 20.70 -9.50 -16.18
CA GLU A 244 20.44 -10.09 -17.50
C GLU A 244 20.41 -11.62 -17.43
N GLN A 245 21.31 -12.22 -16.66
CA GLN A 245 21.33 -13.66 -16.48
C GLN A 245 20.07 -14.17 -15.77
N LEU A 246 19.61 -13.49 -14.72
CA LEU A 246 18.47 -13.94 -13.92
C LEU A 246 17.13 -13.77 -14.63
N ARG A 247 16.94 -12.66 -15.33
CA ARG A 247 15.68 -12.39 -16.05
C ARG A 247 15.44 -13.33 -17.23
N ALA A 248 16.45 -14.06 -17.69
CA ALA A 248 16.27 -15.14 -18.67
C ALA A 248 15.48 -16.35 -18.12
N PHE A 249 15.55 -16.57 -16.80
CA PHE A 249 14.94 -17.75 -16.15
C PHE A 249 13.63 -17.47 -15.45
N THR A 250 13.50 -16.31 -14.81
CA THR A 250 12.34 -15.98 -13.97
C THR A 250 12.06 -14.48 -13.95
N THR A 251 10.94 -14.08 -13.36
CA THR A 251 10.65 -12.66 -13.14
C THR A 251 11.59 -12.13 -12.05
N LEU A 252 12.26 -11.01 -12.33
CA LEU A 252 13.18 -10.37 -11.39
C LEU A 252 12.67 -8.98 -11.02
N VAL A 253 12.71 -8.64 -9.73
CA VAL A 253 12.45 -7.29 -9.24
C VAL A 253 13.66 -6.80 -8.47
N VAL A 254 14.21 -5.66 -8.92
CA VAL A 254 15.34 -4.98 -8.29
C VAL A 254 14.81 -3.77 -7.52
N CYS A 255 14.99 -3.77 -6.22
CA CYS A 255 14.45 -2.80 -5.28
C CYS A 255 15.53 -1.79 -4.91
N GLY A 256 15.44 -0.58 -5.47
CA GLY A 256 16.27 0.56 -5.10
C GLY A 256 15.55 1.53 -4.15
N GLU A 257 16.30 2.49 -3.63
CA GLU A 257 15.77 3.49 -2.68
C GLU A 257 14.71 4.40 -3.31
N ILE A 258 14.95 4.85 -4.54
CA ILE A 258 14.09 5.79 -5.27
C ILE A 258 13.27 5.06 -6.34
N THR A 259 13.86 4.04 -6.97
CA THR A 259 13.27 3.31 -8.08
C THR A 259 13.22 1.82 -7.82
N THR A 260 12.14 1.17 -8.24
CA THR A 260 12.04 -0.29 -8.33
C THR A 260 11.93 -0.69 -9.79
N THR A 261 12.77 -1.63 -10.22
CA THR A 261 12.69 -2.15 -11.59
C THR A 261 12.09 -3.55 -11.59
N SER A 262 10.98 -3.71 -12.30
CA SER A 262 10.37 -5.01 -12.60
C SER A 262 10.79 -5.46 -13.98
N TYR A 263 11.63 -6.49 -14.03
CA TYR A 263 12.08 -7.08 -15.27
C TYR A 263 11.11 -8.17 -15.70
N ALA A 264 10.62 -8.07 -16.95
CA ALA A 264 9.89 -9.19 -17.54
C ALA A 264 10.88 -10.30 -17.94
N ARG A 265 10.37 -11.52 -18.09
CA ARG A 265 11.20 -12.64 -18.53
C ARG A 265 11.65 -12.38 -19.98
N LEU A 266 12.95 -12.42 -20.21
CA LEU A 266 13.52 -12.12 -21.54
C LEU A 266 13.35 -13.31 -22.50
N ASP A 267 12.75 -13.05 -23.66
CA ASP A 267 12.85 -13.89 -24.85
C ASP A 267 13.93 -13.28 -25.78
N PRO A 268 15.03 -14.00 -26.10
CA PRO A 268 16.15 -13.46 -26.86
C PRO A 268 15.81 -12.86 -28.23
N ASP A 269 14.69 -13.28 -28.83
CA ASP A 269 14.29 -12.89 -30.19
C ASP A 269 13.36 -11.65 -30.23
N ASP A 270 12.93 -11.12 -29.08
CA ASP A 270 11.97 -10.01 -28.98
C ASP A 270 12.61 -8.71 -28.48
N ARG A 271 12.25 -7.58 -29.11
CA ARG A 271 12.67 -6.25 -28.64
C ARG A 271 11.97 -5.91 -27.32
N HIS A 272 12.76 -5.70 -26.28
CA HIS A 272 12.30 -5.29 -24.95
C HIS A 272 12.41 -3.78 -24.77
N TYR A 273 11.37 -3.15 -24.22
CA TYR A 273 11.34 -1.71 -23.94
C TYR A 273 11.47 -1.42 -22.45
N ARG A 274 12.18 -0.35 -22.10
CA ARG A 274 12.33 0.15 -20.73
C ARG A 274 11.37 1.31 -20.52
N ILE A 275 10.34 1.11 -19.70
CA ILE A 275 9.32 2.12 -19.42
C ILE A 275 9.60 2.71 -18.04
N GLY A 276 9.89 4.01 -18.00
CA GLY A 276 9.94 4.75 -16.73
C GLY A 276 8.53 5.09 -16.29
N PHE A 277 8.17 4.77 -15.05
CA PHE A 277 6.90 5.17 -14.44
C PHE A 277 7.17 5.99 -13.19
N ALA A 278 7.00 7.31 -13.28
CA ALA A 278 7.07 8.19 -12.13
C ALA A 278 5.70 8.14 -11.42
N ASN A 279 5.60 7.32 -10.39
CA ASN A 279 4.37 7.11 -9.64
C ASN A 279 4.11 8.29 -8.71
N LEU A 280 2.84 8.65 -8.56
CA LEU A 280 2.41 9.77 -7.71
C LEU A 280 2.85 9.63 -6.24
N GLY A 281 2.81 8.41 -5.71
CA GLY A 281 3.19 8.11 -4.33
C GLY A 281 2.93 6.64 -3.95
N GLU A 282 3.74 6.07 -3.06
CA GLU A 282 3.50 4.72 -2.49
C GLU A 282 2.65 4.73 -1.20
N ASP A 283 2.24 5.90 -0.71
CA ASP A 283 1.33 6.08 0.43
C ASP A 283 -0.16 6.24 0.02
N ARG A 284 -0.42 6.40 -1.29
CA ARG A 284 -1.77 6.58 -1.83
C ARG A 284 -2.32 5.27 -2.41
N PRO A 285 -3.40 4.70 -1.86
CA PRO A 285 -3.95 3.43 -2.34
C PRO A 285 -4.28 3.42 -3.84
N PHE A 286 -4.77 4.53 -4.39
CA PHE A 286 -5.06 4.66 -5.83
C PHE A 286 -3.79 4.59 -6.68
N ALA A 287 -2.75 5.35 -6.34
CA ALA A 287 -1.48 5.36 -7.07
C ALA A 287 -0.77 4.01 -7.00
N VAL A 288 -0.77 3.37 -5.82
CA VAL A 288 -0.27 2.00 -5.62
C VAL A 288 -1.04 1.01 -6.50
N ALA A 289 -2.36 1.12 -6.60
CA ALA A 289 -3.16 0.25 -7.45
C ALA A 289 -2.87 0.47 -8.95
N VAL A 290 -2.69 1.71 -9.40
CA VAL A 290 -2.27 2.04 -10.78
C VAL A 290 -0.91 1.42 -11.07
N ARG A 291 0.09 1.61 -10.20
CA ARG A 291 1.42 0.98 -10.34
C ARG A 291 1.34 -0.54 -10.48
N LYS A 292 0.63 -1.19 -9.55
CA LYS A 292 0.47 -2.66 -9.56
C LYS A 292 -0.20 -3.14 -10.84
N SER A 293 -1.20 -2.41 -11.34
CA SER A 293 -1.86 -2.73 -12.61
C SER A 293 -0.89 -2.63 -13.78
N LEU A 294 -0.02 -1.60 -13.80
CA LEU A 294 0.99 -1.38 -14.83
C LEU A 294 2.04 -2.50 -14.84
N GLU A 295 2.59 -2.84 -13.67
CA GLU A 295 3.54 -3.96 -13.52
C GLU A 295 2.92 -5.31 -13.91
N ALA A 296 1.65 -5.53 -13.59
CA ALA A 296 0.93 -6.75 -13.99
C ALA A 296 0.70 -6.81 -15.52
N ALA A 297 0.30 -5.69 -16.13
CA ALA A 297 0.08 -5.60 -17.57
C ALA A 297 1.40 -5.76 -18.35
N ALA A 298 2.49 -5.15 -17.87
CA ALA A 298 3.81 -5.27 -18.49
C ALA A 298 4.34 -6.71 -18.41
N ARG A 299 4.19 -7.38 -17.26
CA ARG A 299 4.52 -8.81 -17.12
C ARG A 299 3.71 -9.70 -18.07
N SER A 300 2.42 -9.40 -18.23
CA SER A 300 1.55 -10.15 -19.15
C SER A 300 1.90 -9.89 -20.62
N ASN A 301 2.36 -8.68 -20.94
CA ASN A 301 2.82 -8.30 -22.26
C ASN A 301 4.17 -8.93 -22.62
N GLY A 302 5.06 -9.11 -21.63
CA GLY A 302 6.35 -9.79 -21.78
C GLY A 302 7.41 -9.02 -22.58
N ARG A 303 7.15 -7.77 -22.97
CA ARG A 303 8.07 -6.95 -23.79
C ARG A 303 8.44 -5.61 -23.16
N MET A 304 8.07 -5.39 -21.89
CA MET A 304 8.28 -4.13 -21.19
C MET A 304 8.83 -4.37 -19.80
N ASP A 305 9.99 -3.77 -19.51
CA ASP A 305 10.52 -3.60 -18.17
C ASP A 305 9.95 -2.31 -17.58
N ILE A 306 9.42 -2.36 -16.36
CA ILE A 306 8.90 -1.17 -15.67
C ILE A 306 9.92 -0.71 -14.65
N ILE A 307 10.39 0.52 -14.79
CA ILE A 307 11.23 1.22 -13.79
C ILE A 307 10.33 2.23 -13.08
N ALA A 308 9.77 1.83 -11.94
CA ALA A 308 8.85 2.64 -11.16
C ALA A 308 9.62 3.51 -10.16
N GLY A 309 9.48 4.84 -10.24
CA GLY A 309 9.95 5.80 -9.24
C GLY A 309 8.83 6.25 -8.32
N ASP A 310 9.14 6.56 -7.06
CA ASP A 310 8.17 7.09 -6.09
C ASP A 310 8.36 8.60 -5.94
N ASN A 311 7.44 9.39 -6.50
CA ASN A 311 7.45 10.85 -6.37
C ASN A 311 7.10 11.32 -4.95
N GLN A 312 6.65 10.43 -4.06
CA GLN A 312 6.32 10.74 -2.66
C GLN A 312 5.32 11.88 -2.49
N TYR A 313 4.47 12.12 -3.50
CA TYR A 313 3.56 13.26 -3.55
C TYR A 313 4.28 14.61 -3.38
N ASP A 314 5.51 14.72 -3.90
CA ASP A 314 6.34 15.92 -3.80
C ASP A 314 6.94 16.29 -5.17
N SER A 315 6.81 17.55 -5.53
CA SER A 315 7.20 18.08 -6.83
C SER A 315 8.72 18.12 -7.04
N ASP A 316 9.52 18.34 -5.99
CA ASP A 316 10.98 18.34 -6.08
C ASP A 316 11.49 16.89 -6.16
N VAL A 317 10.89 15.98 -5.40
CA VAL A 317 11.19 14.54 -5.51
C VAL A 317 10.83 14.01 -6.90
N ALA A 318 9.72 14.46 -7.51
CA ALA A 318 9.36 14.07 -8.87
C ALA A 318 10.42 14.46 -9.91
N VAL A 319 11.07 15.62 -9.72
CA VAL A 319 12.17 16.10 -10.57
C VAL A 319 13.40 15.20 -10.42
N ASP A 320 13.74 14.79 -9.20
CA ASP A 320 14.83 13.84 -8.92
C ASP A 320 14.55 12.45 -9.48
N VAL A 321 13.30 11.97 -9.36
CA VAL A 321 12.83 10.72 -9.97
C VAL A 321 12.98 10.78 -11.48
N ALA A 322 12.55 11.86 -12.13
CA ALA A 322 12.71 12.04 -13.58
C ALA A 322 14.18 11.96 -14.01
N ASP A 323 15.10 12.58 -13.25
CA ASP A 323 16.54 12.48 -13.52
C ASP A 323 17.07 11.05 -13.36
N SER A 324 16.60 10.31 -12.35
CA SER A 324 16.93 8.89 -12.15
C SER A 324 16.42 8.01 -13.29
N LEU A 325 15.20 8.26 -13.75
CA LEU A 325 14.59 7.54 -14.87
C LEU A 325 15.34 7.79 -16.18
N VAL A 326 15.73 9.04 -16.47
CA VAL A 326 16.56 9.38 -17.64
C VAL A 326 17.92 8.68 -17.60
N LYS A 327 18.58 8.66 -16.43
CA LYS A 327 19.85 7.92 -16.24
C LYS A 327 19.70 6.41 -16.44
N SER A 328 18.49 5.89 -16.28
CA SER A 328 18.17 4.48 -16.49
C SER A 328 17.87 4.14 -17.95
N GLU A 329 18.13 5.06 -18.91
CA GLU A 329 17.99 4.83 -20.35
C GLU A 329 16.63 4.27 -20.76
N ILE A 330 15.56 4.89 -20.24
CA ILE A 330 14.19 4.53 -20.60
C ILE A 330 13.86 4.90 -22.05
N ASP A 331 13.01 4.09 -22.68
CA ASP A 331 12.49 4.34 -24.03
C ASP A 331 11.25 5.26 -24.01
N LEU A 332 10.51 5.29 -22.90
CA LEU A 332 9.29 6.09 -22.71
C LEU A 332 9.07 6.37 -21.22
N ALA A 333 8.59 7.57 -20.89
CA ALA A 333 8.19 7.95 -19.54
C ALA A 333 6.65 8.00 -19.41
N ILE A 334 6.14 7.46 -18.32
CA ILE A 334 4.77 7.62 -17.85
C ILE A 334 4.86 8.46 -16.58
N GLU A 335 4.35 9.68 -16.64
CA GLU A 335 4.44 10.67 -15.57
C GLU A 335 3.11 10.80 -14.84
N PHE A 336 3.07 10.38 -13.57
CA PHE A 336 1.89 10.53 -12.71
C PHE A 336 2.19 11.52 -11.57
N HIS A 337 1.70 12.75 -11.72
CA HIS A 337 1.94 13.85 -10.79
C HIS A 337 0.64 14.60 -10.49
N TYR A 338 0.62 15.42 -9.44
CA TYR A 338 -0.59 16.16 -9.03
C TYR A 338 -0.53 17.67 -9.35
N GLU A 339 0.66 18.23 -9.62
CA GLU A 339 0.84 19.69 -9.77
C GLU A 339 1.14 20.11 -11.22
N GLU A 340 0.15 20.72 -11.88
CA GLU A 340 0.24 21.16 -13.28
C GLU A 340 1.47 22.02 -13.61
N ARG A 341 1.91 22.86 -12.67
CA ARG A 341 3.03 23.80 -12.86
C ARG A 341 4.38 23.12 -13.07
N VAL A 342 4.51 21.88 -12.60
CA VAL A 342 5.76 21.10 -12.67
C VAL A 342 5.87 20.37 -14.01
N GLY A 343 4.75 20.10 -14.66
CA GLY A 343 4.67 19.39 -15.94
C GLY A 343 5.64 19.88 -17.03
N PRO A 344 5.76 21.19 -17.32
CA PRO A 344 6.71 21.70 -18.31
C PRO A 344 8.18 21.40 -17.98
N LEU A 345 8.55 21.41 -16.70
CA LEU A 345 9.90 21.10 -16.25
C LEU A 345 10.22 19.61 -16.45
N LEU A 346 9.31 18.73 -16.03
CA LEU A 346 9.44 17.28 -16.22
C LEU A 346 9.54 16.91 -17.70
N LEU A 347 8.66 17.49 -18.54
CA LEU A 347 8.70 17.28 -19.98
C LEU A 347 10.01 17.75 -20.62
N SER A 348 10.57 18.87 -20.16
CA SER A 348 11.86 19.38 -20.65
C SER A 348 12.99 18.38 -20.41
N LYS A 349 13.03 17.75 -19.23
CA LYS A 349 14.03 16.72 -18.88
C LYS A 349 13.93 15.50 -19.80
N PHE A 350 12.74 14.93 -19.96
CA PHE A 350 12.55 13.77 -20.82
C PHE A 350 12.82 14.10 -22.30
N ARG A 351 12.41 15.28 -22.77
CA ARG A 351 12.71 15.74 -24.15
C ARG A 351 14.21 15.91 -24.40
N ALA A 352 14.97 16.41 -23.43
CA ALA A 352 16.42 16.52 -23.56
C ALA A 352 17.10 15.15 -23.76
N ALA A 353 16.47 14.08 -23.26
CA ALA A 353 16.89 12.69 -23.45
C ALA A 353 16.21 11.99 -24.65
N ASN A 354 15.42 12.70 -25.46
CA ASN A 354 14.59 12.15 -26.55
C ASN A 354 13.57 11.09 -26.10
N VAL A 355 13.09 11.18 -24.86
CA VAL A 355 12.12 10.25 -24.28
C VAL A 355 10.69 10.81 -24.47
N PRO A 356 9.78 10.09 -25.17
CA PRO A 356 8.37 10.44 -25.24
C PRO A 356 7.70 10.29 -23.87
N VAL A 357 6.66 11.09 -23.62
CA VAL A 357 5.97 11.14 -22.32
C VAL A 357 4.47 10.88 -22.48
N ILE A 358 3.95 10.00 -21.61
CA ILE A 358 2.52 9.87 -21.32
C ILE A 358 2.26 10.56 -19.98
N ALA A 359 1.35 11.52 -19.94
CA ALA A 359 0.94 12.21 -18.71
C ALA A 359 -0.32 11.56 -18.13
N VAL A 360 -0.27 11.13 -16.88
CA VAL A 360 -1.38 10.46 -16.19
C VAL A 360 -2.14 11.44 -15.31
N ASP A 361 -3.46 11.46 -15.44
CA ASP A 361 -4.46 12.26 -14.69
C ASP A 361 -4.34 13.79 -14.80
N ILE A 362 -3.14 14.37 -14.75
CA ILE A 362 -2.87 15.79 -14.99
C ILE A 362 -2.20 15.98 -16.36
N PRO A 363 -2.83 16.70 -17.31
CA PRO A 363 -2.26 16.93 -18.63
C PRO A 363 -0.94 17.70 -18.58
N ILE A 364 0.01 17.29 -19.42
CA ILE A 364 1.25 18.02 -19.68
C ILE A 364 1.26 18.43 -21.14
N VAL A 365 1.37 19.73 -21.42
CA VAL A 365 1.33 20.26 -22.80
C VAL A 365 2.48 19.67 -23.62
N GLY A 366 2.15 18.88 -24.63
CA GLY A 366 3.12 18.22 -25.52
C GLY A 366 3.53 16.81 -25.09
N ALA A 367 2.85 16.23 -24.09
CA ALA A 367 2.78 14.80 -23.82
C ALA A 367 1.43 14.24 -24.28
N VAL A 368 1.31 12.91 -24.40
CA VAL A 368 0.01 12.24 -24.61
C VAL A 368 -0.70 12.11 -23.27
N TYR A 369 -1.94 12.58 -23.16
CA TYR A 369 -2.72 12.43 -21.94
C TYR A 369 -3.32 11.01 -21.83
N PHE A 370 -3.25 10.42 -20.64
CA PHE A 370 -3.96 9.21 -20.28
C PHE A 370 -4.70 9.41 -18.95
N GLY A 371 -6.00 9.18 -18.92
CA GLY A 371 -6.75 9.32 -17.67
C GLY A 371 -8.24 9.41 -17.89
N VAL A 372 -8.91 10.18 -17.04
CA VAL A 372 -10.38 10.28 -17.04
C VAL A 372 -10.85 11.43 -17.93
N ASP A 373 -11.91 11.18 -18.71
CA ASP A 373 -12.70 12.28 -19.28
C ASP A 373 -13.54 12.93 -18.17
N ASN A 374 -12.97 13.98 -17.58
CA ASN A 374 -13.55 14.64 -16.41
C ASN A 374 -14.90 15.31 -16.68
N TYR A 375 -15.10 15.81 -17.91
CA TYR A 375 -16.37 16.41 -18.28
C TYR A 375 -17.44 15.32 -18.45
N ARG A 376 -17.15 14.27 -19.23
CA ARG A 376 -18.08 13.14 -19.41
C ARG A 376 -18.44 12.47 -18.08
N ALA A 377 -17.43 12.19 -17.25
CA ALA A 377 -17.62 11.61 -15.92
C ALA A 377 -18.51 12.48 -15.03
N GLY A 378 -18.25 13.80 -14.98
CA GLY A 378 -19.07 14.73 -14.22
C GLY A 378 -20.50 14.81 -14.74
N GLN A 379 -20.70 14.87 -16.06
CA GLN A 379 -22.03 14.90 -16.68
C GLN A 379 -22.84 13.64 -16.34
N ASP A 380 -22.24 12.46 -16.43
CA ASP A 380 -22.90 11.20 -16.08
C ASP A 380 -23.30 11.15 -14.61
N GLY A 381 -22.43 11.63 -13.71
CA GLY A 381 -22.72 11.75 -12.28
C GLY A 381 -23.85 12.74 -11.98
N GLY A 382 -23.84 13.91 -12.63
CA GLY A 382 -24.90 14.90 -12.53
C GLY A 382 -26.25 14.37 -13.02
N ALA A 383 -26.24 13.67 -14.15
CA ALA A 383 -27.44 13.04 -14.70
C ALA A 383 -27.96 11.92 -13.79
N ALA A 384 -27.08 11.15 -13.14
CA ALA A 384 -27.47 10.14 -12.16
C ALA A 384 -28.13 10.76 -10.92
N LEU A 385 -27.57 11.86 -10.41
CA LEU A 385 -28.17 12.67 -9.35
C LEU A 385 -29.56 13.18 -9.76
N GLY A 386 -29.69 13.73 -10.97
CA GLY A 386 -30.97 14.19 -11.52
C GLY A 386 -32.02 13.07 -11.63
N ARG A 387 -31.63 11.88 -12.11
CA ARG A 387 -32.52 10.71 -12.19
C ARG A 387 -32.96 10.23 -10.81
N TRP A 388 -32.10 10.36 -9.80
CA TRP A 388 -32.48 10.09 -8.42
C TRP A 388 -33.52 11.11 -7.93
N ILE A 389 -33.30 12.40 -8.17
CA ILE A 389 -34.21 13.49 -7.78
C ILE A 389 -35.56 13.37 -8.48
N GLN A 390 -35.59 12.99 -9.76
CA GLN A 390 -36.84 12.71 -10.48
C GLN A 390 -37.65 11.61 -9.79
N ARG A 391 -37.01 10.50 -9.41
CA ARG A 391 -37.67 9.35 -8.79
C ARG A 391 -38.17 9.64 -7.37
N HIS A 392 -37.38 10.32 -6.55
CA HIS A 392 -37.64 10.45 -5.11
C HIS A 392 -38.29 11.80 -4.74
N TRP A 393 -37.95 12.87 -5.46
CA TRP A 393 -38.40 14.23 -5.18
C TRP A 393 -39.23 14.84 -6.32
N LYS A 394 -39.67 14.01 -7.28
CA LYS A 394 -40.48 14.43 -8.43
C LYS A 394 -39.83 15.54 -9.25
N GLY A 395 -38.50 15.51 -9.37
CA GLY A 395 -37.73 16.44 -10.19
C GLY A 395 -37.55 17.82 -9.57
N THR A 396 -37.88 18.01 -8.28
CA THR A 396 -37.83 19.33 -7.64
C THR A 396 -36.89 19.34 -6.45
N ILE A 397 -36.07 20.38 -6.37
CA ILE A 397 -35.17 20.70 -5.27
C ILE A 397 -35.52 22.09 -4.73
N ASP A 398 -35.23 22.33 -3.46
CA ASP A 398 -35.40 23.64 -2.85
C ASP A 398 -34.09 24.42 -2.93
N TYR A 399 -32.95 23.75 -2.68
CA TYR A 399 -31.60 24.32 -2.79
C TYR A 399 -30.61 23.37 -3.47
N LEU A 400 -29.60 23.96 -4.11
CA LEU A 400 -28.44 23.28 -4.66
C LEU A 400 -27.19 23.85 -3.99
N ILE A 401 -26.41 23.00 -3.32
CA ILE A 401 -25.09 23.37 -2.81
C ILE A 401 -24.03 22.92 -3.83
N VAL A 402 -23.16 23.85 -4.24
CA VAL A 402 -22.05 23.62 -5.16
C VAL A 402 -20.76 23.82 -4.40
N ILE A 403 -19.95 22.76 -4.26
CA ILE A 403 -18.68 22.83 -3.56
C ILE A 403 -17.55 22.93 -4.58
N GLU A 404 -16.91 24.10 -4.64
CA GLU A 404 -15.84 24.42 -5.58
C GLU A 404 -14.47 24.29 -4.90
N LEU A 405 -13.51 23.62 -5.55
CA LEU A 405 -12.11 23.50 -5.10
C LEU A 405 -11.21 24.28 -6.05
N HIS A 406 -10.74 25.46 -5.64
CA HIS A 406 -9.85 26.29 -6.47
C HIS A 406 -8.37 25.91 -6.37
N ALA A 407 -7.96 25.23 -5.29
CA ALA A 407 -6.54 24.95 -5.02
C ALA A 407 -5.92 23.89 -5.95
N SER A 408 -6.72 23.03 -6.58
CA SER A 408 -6.24 21.85 -7.33
C SER A 408 -6.33 21.99 -8.86
N GLY A 409 -6.22 23.22 -9.37
CA GLY A 409 -6.20 23.50 -10.81
C GLY A 409 -7.57 23.40 -11.49
N PRO A 410 -7.62 23.41 -12.84
CA PRO A 410 -8.88 23.52 -13.58
C PRO A 410 -9.70 22.22 -13.61
N ILE A 411 -9.10 21.06 -13.37
CA ILE A 411 -9.74 19.75 -13.59
C ILE A 411 -10.92 19.50 -12.62
N PRO A 412 -10.79 19.71 -11.29
CA PRO A 412 -11.92 19.59 -10.38
C PRO A 412 -13.08 20.53 -10.74
N ALA A 413 -12.77 21.76 -11.18
CA ALA A 413 -13.78 22.73 -11.58
C ALA A 413 -14.56 22.27 -12.82
N VAL A 414 -13.89 21.71 -13.83
CA VAL A 414 -14.54 21.12 -15.01
C VAL A 414 -15.49 19.99 -14.60
N ARG A 415 -15.08 19.13 -13.65
CA ARG A 415 -15.91 18.03 -13.17
C ARG A 415 -17.16 18.51 -12.45
N VAL A 416 -17.05 19.51 -11.55
CA VAL A 416 -18.19 20.10 -10.84
C VAL A 416 -19.14 20.80 -11.81
N GLN A 417 -18.60 21.55 -12.77
CA GLN A 417 -19.42 22.20 -13.80
C GLN A 417 -20.19 21.17 -14.64
N ALA A 418 -19.53 20.09 -15.05
CA ALA A 418 -20.19 19.03 -15.80
C ALA A 418 -21.29 18.31 -14.99
N GLN A 419 -21.11 18.13 -13.68
CA GLN A 419 -22.18 17.62 -12.81
C GLN A 419 -23.39 18.57 -12.78
N LEU A 420 -23.17 19.89 -12.75
CA LEU A 420 -24.25 20.87 -12.84
C LEU A 420 -25.00 20.77 -14.16
N ASP A 421 -24.28 20.63 -15.27
CA ASP A 421 -24.86 20.52 -16.61
C ASP A 421 -25.69 19.23 -16.72
N GLY A 422 -25.13 18.08 -16.34
CA GLY A 422 -25.84 16.80 -16.36
C GLY A 422 -27.06 16.76 -15.42
N LEU A 423 -26.99 17.45 -14.28
CA LEU A 423 -28.15 17.61 -13.39
C LEU A 423 -29.27 18.42 -14.08
N ARG A 424 -28.92 19.56 -14.69
CA ARG A 424 -29.87 20.44 -15.39
C ARG A 424 -30.50 19.78 -16.61
N ASP A 425 -29.75 18.94 -17.33
CA ASP A 425 -30.27 18.16 -18.45
C ASP A 425 -31.44 17.24 -18.03
N VAL A 426 -31.45 16.81 -16.76
CA VAL A 426 -32.46 15.89 -16.24
C VAL A 426 -33.59 16.60 -15.51
N ILE A 427 -33.32 17.54 -14.60
CA ILE A 427 -34.36 18.18 -13.78
C ILE A 427 -34.77 19.58 -14.28
N GLY A 428 -34.13 20.08 -15.34
CA GLY A 428 -34.37 21.41 -15.87
C GLY A 428 -33.53 22.51 -15.21
N PRO A 429 -33.76 23.78 -15.55
CA PRO A 429 -32.99 24.90 -15.04
C PRO A 429 -33.20 25.09 -13.53
N ILE A 430 -32.12 25.44 -12.83
CA ILE A 430 -32.11 25.74 -11.40
C ILE A 430 -31.92 27.25 -11.24
N ALA A 431 -32.82 27.92 -10.52
CA ALA A 431 -32.77 29.38 -10.39
C ALA A 431 -31.53 29.81 -9.57
N PRO A 432 -30.86 30.94 -9.90
CA PRO A 432 -29.69 31.40 -9.17
C PRO A 432 -29.91 31.55 -7.65
N ALA A 433 -31.12 31.95 -7.24
CA ALA A 433 -31.48 32.09 -5.82
C ALA A 433 -31.56 30.75 -5.05
N GLN A 434 -31.59 29.61 -5.75
CA GLN A 434 -31.55 28.29 -5.13
C GLN A 434 -30.10 27.78 -4.95
N ILE A 435 -29.11 28.44 -5.55
CA ILE A 435 -27.73 27.97 -5.60
C ILE A 435 -26.92 28.60 -4.47
N ILE A 436 -26.31 27.76 -3.64
CA ILE A 436 -25.37 28.14 -2.60
C ILE A 436 -24.00 27.62 -3.01
N LYS A 437 -23.02 28.51 -3.11
CA LYS A 437 -21.64 28.14 -3.42
C LYS A 437 -20.82 28.09 -2.14
N LEU A 438 -20.12 26.99 -1.94
CA LEU A 438 -19.15 26.82 -0.86
C LEU A 438 -17.76 26.63 -1.44
N GLU A 439 -16.79 27.33 -0.87
CA GLU A 439 -15.40 27.27 -1.29
C GLU A 439 -14.64 26.30 -0.38
N ASP A 440 -14.17 25.19 -0.94
CA ASP A 440 -13.23 24.30 -0.27
C ASP A 440 -11.81 24.82 -0.50
N ARG A 441 -11.25 25.48 0.52
CA ARG A 441 -9.89 26.03 0.46
C ARG A 441 -8.81 25.02 0.82
N ALA A 442 -9.16 23.96 1.56
CA ALA A 442 -8.21 23.07 2.19
C ALA A 442 -8.19 21.66 1.59
N GLY A 443 -9.22 21.27 0.83
CA GLY A 443 -9.35 19.92 0.27
C GLY A 443 -9.47 18.85 1.34
N ARG A 444 -9.94 19.20 2.55
CA ARG A 444 -9.91 18.34 3.75
C ARG A 444 -11.24 18.36 4.49
N VAL A 445 -11.61 17.20 5.03
CA VAL A 445 -12.87 16.98 5.73
C VAL A 445 -13.05 17.92 6.92
N GLU A 446 -12.00 18.14 7.71
CA GLU A 446 -12.05 18.92 8.95
C GLU A 446 -12.32 20.40 8.70
N GLY A 447 -11.85 20.94 7.57
CA GLY A 447 -12.08 22.34 7.20
C GLY A 447 -13.48 22.56 6.62
N LEU A 448 -13.96 21.60 5.82
CA LEU A 448 -15.21 21.74 5.08
C LEU A 448 -16.46 21.36 5.90
N THR A 449 -16.35 20.40 6.81
CA THR A 449 -17.49 19.92 7.61
C THR A 449 -18.19 21.03 8.41
N PRO A 450 -17.48 21.92 9.15
CA PRO A 450 -18.13 23.01 9.90
C PRO A 450 -18.87 23.99 8.98
N MET A 451 -18.30 24.32 7.82
CA MET A 451 -18.93 25.21 6.84
C MET A 451 -20.22 24.61 6.29
N LEU A 452 -20.23 23.30 6.01
CA LEU A 452 -21.43 22.60 5.59
C LEU A 452 -22.49 22.55 6.69
N ILE A 453 -22.09 22.33 7.96
CA ILE A 453 -23.02 22.36 9.10
C ILE A 453 -23.70 23.72 9.22
N GLU A 454 -22.94 24.81 9.14
CA GLU A 454 -23.45 26.18 9.17
C GLU A 454 -24.44 26.41 8.02
N ALA A 455 -24.02 26.14 6.78
CA ALA A 455 -24.85 26.31 5.59
C ALA A 455 -26.14 25.48 5.65
N LEU A 456 -26.10 24.24 6.14
CA LEU A 456 -27.28 23.39 6.28
C LEU A 456 -28.20 23.83 7.44
N SER A 457 -27.66 24.44 8.49
CA SER A 457 -28.40 24.91 9.65
C SER A 457 -29.22 26.17 9.35
N ASP A 458 -28.71 27.03 8.47
CA ASP A 458 -29.38 28.25 8.02
C ASP A 458 -30.56 27.96 7.06
N LEU A 459 -30.62 26.75 6.49
CA LEU A 459 -31.68 26.35 5.57
C LEU A 459 -32.92 25.81 6.30
N PRO A 460 -34.14 26.07 5.79
CA PRO A 460 -35.36 25.53 6.38
C PRO A 460 -35.29 24.01 6.57
N LYS A 461 -35.79 23.51 7.72
CA LYS A 461 -35.58 22.12 8.19
C LYS A 461 -35.95 21.01 7.19
N HIS A 462 -36.93 21.26 6.32
CA HIS A 462 -37.47 20.27 5.39
C HIS A 462 -37.10 20.53 3.93
N SER A 463 -36.18 21.47 3.68
CA SER A 463 -35.69 21.72 2.32
C SER A 463 -34.97 20.50 1.76
N ARG A 464 -35.31 20.15 0.52
CA ARG A 464 -34.66 19.16 -0.33
C ARG A 464 -33.43 19.78 -0.96
N ILE A 465 -32.26 19.24 -0.60
CA ILE A 465 -30.96 19.83 -0.91
C ILE A 465 -30.19 18.85 -1.78
N ALA A 466 -29.92 19.25 -3.03
CA ALA A 466 -28.97 18.55 -3.87
C ALA A 466 -27.57 19.13 -3.62
N ILE A 467 -26.54 18.29 -3.64
CA ILE A 467 -25.15 18.71 -3.47
C ILE A 467 -24.30 18.13 -4.60
N VAL A 468 -23.59 19.00 -5.32
CA VAL A 468 -22.56 18.61 -6.30
C VAL A 468 -21.18 18.89 -5.73
N SER A 469 -20.24 17.98 -5.95
CA SER A 469 -18.94 17.97 -5.28
C SER A 469 -17.85 17.37 -6.18
N HIS A 470 -16.59 17.60 -5.84
CA HIS A 470 -15.49 17.27 -6.76
C HIS A 470 -14.86 15.89 -6.51
N ASN A 471 -14.91 15.32 -5.29
CA ASN A 471 -14.35 14.00 -4.97
C ASN A 471 -14.94 13.35 -3.71
N ASP A 472 -14.49 12.12 -3.40
CA ASP A 472 -14.83 11.36 -2.19
C ASP A 472 -14.59 12.12 -0.87
N VAL A 473 -13.51 12.91 -0.78
CA VAL A 473 -13.16 13.66 0.44
C VAL A 473 -14.22 14.72 0.73
N THR A 474 -14.71 15.39 -0.32
CA THR A 474 -15.80 16.36 -0.17
C THR A 474 -17.08 15.68 0.31
N VAL A 475 -17.41 14.52 -0.26
CA VAL A 475 -18.64 13.80 0.10
C VAL A 475 -18.57 13.25 1.51
N GLU A 476 -17.39 12.88 2.01
CA GLU A 476 -17.23 12.51 3.42
C GLU A 476 -17.60 13.67 4.37
N ALA A 477 -17.20 14.90 4.06
CA ALA A 477 -17.63 16.07 4.81
C ALA A 477 -19.15 16.30 4.73
N VAL A 478 -19.75 16.07 3.55
CA VAL A 478 -21.21 16.12 3.36
C VAL A 478 -21.93 15.09 4.22
N ILE A 479 -21.42 13.86 4.29
CA ILE A 479 -21.93 12.81 5.17
C ILE A 479 -21.92 13.30 6.62
N ASN A 480 -20.78 13.77 7.10
CA ASN A 480 -20.64 14.21 8.49
C ASN A 480 -21.61 15.35 8.83
N ALA A 481 -21.69 16.36 7.97
CA ALA A 481 -22.60 17.49 8.15
C ALA A 481 -24.08 17.09 8.09
N ALA A 482 -24.44 16.16 7.19
CA ALA A 482 -25.81 15.67 7.06
C ALA A 482 -26.28 14.94 8.33
N TYR A 483 -25.44 14.08 8.91
CA TYR A 483 -25.78 13.36 10.15
C TYR A 483 -25.78 14.28 11.38
N GLU A 484 -24.83 15.22 11.48
CA GLU A 484 -24.76 16.18 12.59
C GLU A 484 -26.01 17.08 12.62
N THR A 485 -26.45 17.55 11.45
CA THR A 485 -27.64 18.41 11.32
C THR A 485 -28.96 17.62 11.30
N LYS A 486 -28.90 16.27 11.29
CA LYS A 486 -30.05 15.36 11.18
C LYS A 486 -30.87 15.59 9.90
N ARG A 487 -30.17 15.85 8.80
CA ARG A 487 -30.71 16.18 7.47
C ARG A 487 -30.55 15.07 6.45
N GLU A 488 -30.09 13.87 6.84
CA GLU A 488 -29.80 12.75 5.95
C GLU A 488 -30.99 12.30 5.09
N ARG A 489 -32.24 12.59 5.50
CA ARG A 489 -33.44 12.30 4.68
C ARG A 489 -33.77 13.35 3.62
N HIS A 490 -33.09 14.49 3.64
CA HIS A 490 -33.41 15.66 2.82
C HIS A 490 -32.22 16.10 1.96
N ILE A 491 -31.09 15.38 2.02
CA ILE A 491 -29.87 15.66 1.28
C ILE A 491 -29.63 14.53 0.29
N VAL A 492 -29.24 14.87 -0.93
CA VAL A 492 -28.71 13.91 -1.91
C VAL A 492 -27.51 14.50 -2.64
N CYS A 493 -26.48 13.69 -2.86
CA CYS A 493 -25.26 14.09 -3.55
C CYS A 493 -24.75 13.03 -4.54
N VAL A 494 -23.73 13.41 -5.30
CA VAL A 494 -22.93 12.51 -6.13
C VAL A 494 -21.47 12.55 -5.70
N SER A 495 -20.82 11.38 -5.66
CA SER A 495 -19.39 11.25 -5.36
C SER A 495 -18.57 11.04 -6.63
N ALA A 496 -17.31 11.45 -6.60
CA ALA A 496 -16.32 11.12 -7.61
C ALA A 496 -15.13 10.40 -6.96
N GLY A 497 -15.03 9.12 -7.24
CA GLY A 497 -14.24 8.13 -6.50
C GLY A 497 -15.13 7.10 -5.81
N THR A 498 -14.55 5.95 -5.50
CA THR A 498 -15.10 4.97 -4.53
C THR A 498 -13.97 4.37 -3.68
N GLY A 499 -12.84 5.08 -3.59
CA GLY A 499 -11.64 4.61 -2.90
C GLY A 499 -11.82 4.68 -1.38
N ASN A 500 -12.63 5.63 -0.92
CA ASN A 500 -12.92 5.87 0.47
C ASN A 500 -13.97 4.87 1.02
N ARG A 501 -13.62 4.15 2.10
CA ARG A 501 -14.52 3.18 2.74
C ARG A 501 -15.81 3.85 3.22
N ARG A 502 -15.74 5.06 3.78
CA ARG A 502 -16.92 5.79 4.27
C ARG A 502 -17.96 6.02 3.16
N ILE A 503 -17.50 6.28 1.93
CA ILE A 503 -18.34 6.44 0.75
C ILE A 503 -18.99 5.11 0.36
N ARG A 504 -18.22 4.01 0.34
CA ARG A 504 -18.76 2.67 0.05
C ARG A 504 -19.79 2.22 1.09
N ASP A 505 -19.53 2.46 2.37
CA ASP A 505 -20.44 2.14 3.46
C ASP A 505 -21.75 2.92 3.36
N GLU A 506 -21.67 4.23 3.04
CA GLU A 506 -22.85 5.07 2.86
C GLU A 506 -23.66 4.65 1.62
N LEU A 507 -23.02 4.30 0.50
CA LEU A 507 -23.69 3.79 -0.71
C LEU A 507 -24.51 2.52 -0.45
N ARG A 508 -24.07 1.65 0.47
CA ARG A 508 -24.79 0.41 0.84
C ARG A 508 -26.03 0.65 1.70
N ARG A 509 -26.21 1.85 2.25
CA ARG A 509 -27.37 2.16 3.09
C ARG A 509 -28.62 2.26 2.22
N ARG A 510 -29.71 1.66 2.70
CA ARG A 510 -31.03 1.74 2.02
C ARG A 510 -31.50 3.18 1.79
N ASN A 511 -31.17 4.09 2.70
CA ASN A 511 -31.49 5.52 2.61
C ASN A 511 -30.19 6.33 2.49
N SER A 512 -29.30 5.92 1.59
CA SER A 512 -28.06 6.63 1.32
C SER A 512 -28.34 8.07 0.92
N ILE A 513 -27.51 9.00 1.40
CA ILE A 513 -27.48 10.37 0.86
C ILE A 513 -26.75 10.43 -0.49
N ILE A 514 -26.08 9.36 -0.92
CA ILE A 514 -25.33 9.31 -2.18
C ILE A 514 -26.23 8.67 -3.24
N ALA A 515 -26.61 9.43 -4.26
CA ALA A 515 -27.38 8.91 -5.38
C ALA A 515 -26.57 7.91 -6.21
N SER A 516 -25.30 8.24 -6.42
CA SER A 516 -24.31 7.44 -7.13
C SER A 516 -22.90 7.97 -6.87
N ALA A 517 -21.90 7.14 -7.13
CA ALA A 517 -20.50 7.52 -7.16
C ALA A 517 -19.86 7.17 -8.50
N ILE A 518 -18.91 7.97 -8.95
CA ILE A 518 -18.16 7.74 -10.19
C ILE A 518 -16.88 6.96 -9.84
N LEU A 519 -16.81 5.68 -10.21
CA LEU A 519 -15.62 4.85 -10.05
C LEU A 519 -14.67 5.04 -11.23
N PHE A 520 -13.42 5.38 -10.90
CA PHE A 520 -12.27 5.30 -11.81
C PHE A 520 -11.51 4.03 -11.46
N PRO A 521 -11.54 2.96 -12.28
CA PRO A 521 -10.95 1.67 -11.95
C PRO A 521 -9.41 1.70 -12.09
N PRO A 522 -8.62 1.84 -11.00
CA PRO A 522 -7.16 1.91 -11.10
C PRO A 522 -6.56 0.65 -11.72
N GLU A 523 -7.21 -0.51 -11.56
CA GLU A 523 -6.78 -1.79 -12.11
C GLU A 523 -6.81 -1.85 -13.65
N GLN A 524 -7.51 -0.93 -14.31
CA GLN A 524 -7.57 -0.87 -15.78
C GLN A 524 -6.52 0.07 -16.38
N TYR A 525 -5.87 0.91 -15.58
CA TYR A 525 -4.85 1.85 -16.09
C TYR A 525 -3.70 1.10 -16.76
N GLY A 526 -3.18 0.05 -16.12
CA GLY A 526 -2.00 -0.67 -16.59
C GLY A 526 -2.14 -1.23 -18.00
N VAL A 527 -3.28 -1.85 -18.32
CA VAL A 527 -3.53 -2.41 -19.66
C VAL A 527 -3.54 -1.31 -20.72
N GLY A 528 -4.25 -0.21 -20.45
CA GLY A 528 -4.31 0.92 -21.38
C GLY A 528 -2.97 1.64 -21.54
N LEU A 529 -2.21 1.81 -20.46
CA LEU A 529 -0.89 2.43 -20.48
C LEU A 529 0.14 1.59 -21.24
N VAL A 530 0.16 0.27 -21.04
CA VAL A 530 1.05 -0.65 -21.77
C VAL A 530 0.72 -0.66 -23.27
N ASP A 531 -0.56 -0.72 -23.63
CA ASP A 531 -0.97 -0.64 -25.05
C ASP A 531 -0.51 0.69 -25.68
N LEU A 532 -0.83 1.81 -25.02
CA LEU A 532 -0.49 3.14 -25.50
C LEU A 532 1.04 3.32 -25.64
N ALA A 533 1.80 2.93 -24.63
CA ALA A 533 3.26 2.98 -24.66
C ALA A 533 3.82 2.17 -25.84
N GLY A 534 3.31 0.95 -26.05
CA GLY A 534 3.74 0.10 -27.15
C GLY A 534 3.45 0.71 -28.52
N ARG A 535 2.30 1.35 -28.70
CA ARG A 535 1.93 2.04 -29.95
C ARG A 535 2.84 3.25 -30.23
N ILE A 536 3.11 4.07 -29.20
CA ILE A 536 4.03 5.21 -29.31
C ILE A 536 5.43 4.73 -29.71
N LEU A 537 5.94 3.68 -29.05
CA LEU A 537 7.28 3.14 -29.29
C LEU A 537 7.44 2.48 -30.67
N ARG A 538 6.35 1.98 -31.26
CA ARG A 538 6.30 1.51 -32.65
C ARG A 538 6.14 2.62 -33.69
N GLY A 539 6.06 3.89 -33.27
CA GLY A 539 5.88 5.04 -34.14
C GLY A 539 4.47 5.15 -34.74
N GLU A 540 3.48 4.49 -34.13
CA GLU A 540 2.09 4.59 -34.55
C GLU A 540 1.52 5.98 -34.22
N ARG A 541 0.54 6.45 -34.99
CA ARG A 541 -0.22 7.64 -34.62
C ARG A 541 -1.15 7.31 -33.46
N VAL A 542 -1.06 8.10 -32.40
CA VAL A 542 -1.94 8.03 -31.22
C VAL A 542 -2.69 9.35 -31.05
N PRO A 543 -3.91 9.34 -30.50
CA PRO A 543 -4.62 10.58 -30.19
C PRO A 543 -3.89 11.36 -29.08
N PRO A 544 -4.07 12.68 -28.99
CA PRO A 544 -3.44 13.49 -27.93
C PRO A 544 -3.97 13.18 -26.53
N ALA A 545 -5.14 12.55 -26.43
CA ALA A 545 -5.74 12.10 -25.19
C ALA A 545 -6.36 10.70 -25.37
N VAL A 546 -6.11 9.83 -24.40
CA VAL A 546 -6.72 8.49 -24.28
C VAL A 546 -7.43 8.45 -22.94
N TYR A 547 -8.70 8.05 -22.97
CA TYR A 547 -9.54 8.02 -21.77
C TYR A 547 -9.79 6.60 -21.29
N ILE A 548 -9.80 6.41 -19.99
CA ILE A 548 -10.31 5.20 -19.35
C ILE A 548 -11.83 5.28 -19.22
N GLU A 549 -12.49 4.13 -19.25
CA GLU A 549 -13.91 4.04 -18.97
C GLU A 549 -14.18 4.14 -17.46
N HIS A 550 -14.94 5.15 -17.06
CA HIS A 550 -15.47 5.28 -15.70
C HIS A 550 -16.75 4.44 -15.55
N ARG A 551 -17.13 4.16 -14.31
CA ARG A 551 -18.39 3.44 -14.01
C ARG A 551 -19.20 4.20 -12.98
N LEU A 552 -20.52 4.21 -13.14
CA LEU A 552 -21.41 4.66 -12.08
C LEU A 552 -21.66 3.53 -11.10
N VAL A 553 -21.50 3.83 -9.82
CA VAL A 553 -21.66 2.91 -8.70
C VAL A 553 -22.80 3.39 -7.83
N ASP A 554 -23.72 2.50 -7.49
CA ASP A 554 -24.83 2.77 -6.59
C ASP A 554 -25.12 1.53 -5.73
N ALA A 555 -26.17 1.60 -4.90
CA ALA A 555 -26.55 0.51 -4.00
C ALA A 555 -26.85 -0.82 -4.73
N SER A 556 -27.13 -0.81 -6.04
CA SER A 556 -27.46 -2.02 -6.80
C SER A 556 -26.25 -2.79 -7.30
N ASN A 557 -25.08 -2.15 -7.39
CA ASN A 557 -23.87 -2.76 -7.97
C ASN A 557 -22.61 -2.62 -7.11
N ILE A 558 -22.66 -1.86 -6.00
CA ILE A 558 -21.50 -1.64 -5.12
C ILE A 558 -20.91 -2.96 -4.61
N ASP A 559 -21.73 -3.95 -4.23
CA ASP A 559 -21.22 -5.22 -3.68
C ASP A 559 -20.56 -6.11 -4.74
N ALA A 560 -20.94 -5.95 -6.02
CA ALA A 560 -20.28 -6.66 -7.12
C ALA A 560 -18.91 -6.04 -7.47
N LEU A 561 -18.78 -4.72 -7.31
CA LEU A 561 -17.57 -3.98 -7.65
C LEU A 561 -16.59 -3.87 -6.47
N HIS A 562 -17.11 -3.84 -5.26
CA HIS A 562 -16.40 -3.78 -4.00
C HIS A 562 -17.07 -4.76 -3.02
N PRO A 563 -16.83 -6.08 -3.14
CA PRO A 563 -17.35 -7.02 -2.16
C PRO A 563 -16.80 -6.68 -0.77
N GLU A 564 -17.67 -6.64 0.25
CA GLU A 564 -17.19 -6.72 1.64
C GLU A 564 -16.53 -8.09 1.84
N PRO A 565 -15.41 -8.18 2.57
CA PRO A 565 -14.92 -9.46 3.08
C PRO A 565 -15.95 -10.15 3.98
#